data_AF-A0AAE9XGZ6-F1
#
_entry.id   AF-A0AAE9XGZ6-F1
#
_cell.length_a   1.000
_cell.length_b   1.000
_cell.length_c   1.000
_cell.angle_alpha   90.00
_cell.angle_beta   90.00
_cell.angle_gamma   90.00
#
_symmetry.space_group_name_H-M   'P 1'
#
loop_
_entity.id
_entity.type
_entity.pdbx_description
1 polymer ?
#
loop_
_entity_poly.entity_id
_entity_poly.type
_entity_poly.pdbx_seq_one_letter_code
_entity_poly.pdbx_strand_id
1 'polypeptide(L)'
;MALQELAKDLELVAVEYDQGGQKAVLTFLDADQGFIRDVNFNKQSYDNDASKFVDDPEKAEKVEKWCQDYFKLTFDKLSEAIGQKKDIYVYDGFNSLFEVAQVDKFPKEWVGQIFTTTVDSVEDTGQRISIKYTIEDKLLETKLQYSDYVESLKQWFVNPQKKEKQFAKFEERYGIPFEEKDKLVGKDVMVEVKLAFKKYPYGEIKKPNWK
;
A
#
# COMPACT_ATOMS: atom_id res chain seq x y z
N MET A 1 4.90 -8.32 4.16
CA MET A 1 6.28 -8.34 3.59
C MET A 1 7.10 -7.55 4.58
N ALA A 2 8.16 -8.11 5.17
CA ALA A 2 9.00 -7.43 6.17
C ALA A 2 10.20 -6.73 5.52
N LEU A 3 10.70 -5.64 6.11
CA LEU A 3 11.98 -5.06 5.69
C LEU A 3 13.06 -6.06 6.10
N GLN A 4 13.85 -6.51 5.14
CA GLN A 4 14.93 -7.46 5.37
C GLN A 4 16.23 -6.73 5.69
N GLU A 5 16.54 -5.69 4.92
CA GLU A 5 17.82 -4.99 4.98
C GLU A 5 17.69 -3.56 4.43
N LEU A 6 18.53 -2.65 4.94
CA LEU A 6 18.83 -1.37 4.31
C LEU A 6 20.24 -1.47 3.69
N ALA A 7 20.32 -1.73 2.39
CA ALA A 7 21.58 -1.83 1.66
C ALA A 7 22.05 -0.43 1.27
N LYS A 8 23.23 -0.02 1.74
CA LYS A 8 23.67 1.38 1.65
C LYS A 8 24.57 1.64 0.46
N ASP A 9 24.50 2.87 -0.06
CA ASP A 9 25.43 3.39 -1.06
C ASP A 9 25.57 2.54 -2.33
N LEU A 10 24.49 1.88 -2.77
CA LEU A 10 24.48 1.07 -3.98
C LEU A 10 24.48 1.95 -5.22
N GLU A 11 25.29 1.60 -6.22
CA GLU A 11 25.42 2.37 -7.46
C GLU A 11 24.35 1.96 -8.47
N LEU A 12 23.63 2.93 -9.02
CA LEU A 12 22.70 2.74 -10.13
C LEU A 12 23.50 2.47 -11.41
N VAL A 13 23.42 1.25 -11.95
CA VAL A 13 24.21 0.84 -13.12
C VAL A 13 23.41 0.78 -14.41
N ALA A 14 22.08 0.66 -14.31
CA ALA A 14 21.21 0.66 -15.48
C ALA A 14 19.82 1.24 -15.15
N VAL A 15 19.20 1.84 -16.17
CA VAL A 15 17.78 2.25 -16.15
C VAL A 15 17.13 1.76 -17.43
N GLU A 16 16.12 0.91 -17.29
CA GLU A 16 15.37 0.35 -18.41
C GLU A 16 13.91 0.79 -18.34
N TYR A 17 13.37 1.23 -19.47
CA TYR A 17 11.96 1.59 -19.58
C TYR A 17 11.16 0.44 -20.20
N ASP A 18 10.15 -0.03 -19.48
CA ASP A 18 9.25 -1.11 -19.86
C ASP A 18 7.80 -0.59 -19.98
N GLN A 19 6.89 -1.42 -20.47
CA GLN A 19 5.46 -1.12 -20.63
C GLN A 19 5.22 0.15 -21.45
N GLY A 20 5.97 0.32 -22.54
CA GLY A 20 5.86 1.48 -23.42
C GLY A 20 6.29 2.81 -22.78
N GLY A 21 7.20 2.77 -21.79
CA GLY A 21 7.68 3.97 -21.10
C GLY A 21 6.85 4.36 -19.87
N GLN A 22 5.99 3.47 -19.39
CA GLN A 22 5.18 3.69 -18.18
C GLN A 22 5.84 3.17 -16.91
N LYS A 23 6.82 2.28 -17.05
CA LYS A 23 7.59 1.71 -15.96
C LYS A 23 9.09 1.91 -16.21
N ALA A 24 9.81 2.40 -15.19
CA ALA A 24 11.26 2.41 -15.16
C ALA A 24 11.75 1.37 -14.15
N VAL A 25 12.71 0.54 -14.57
CA VAL A 25 13.44 -0.42 -13.74
C VAL A 25 14.82 0.16 -13.50
N LEU A 26 15.13 0.48 -12.25
CA LEU A 26 16.41 1.02 -11.83
C LEU A 26 17.22 -0.10 -11.18
N THR A 27 18.34 -0.45 -11.79
CA THR A 27 19.18 -1.57 -11.38
C THR A 27 20.36 -1.08 -10.57
N PHE A 28 20.39 -1.43 -9.28
CA PHE A 28 21.48 -1.09 -8.37
C PHE A 28 22.41 -2.28 -8.15
N LEU A 29 23.72 -2.04 -8.18
CA LEU A 29 24.73 -3.07 -7.97
C LEU A 29 25.12 -3.14 -6.48
N ASP A 30 24.86 -4.28 -5.86
CA ASP A 30 25.30 -4.66 -4.53
C ASP A 30 26.55 -5.54 -4.67
N ALA A 31 27.70 -4.88 -4.88
CA ALA A 31 28.96 -5.55 -5.18
C ALA A 31 29.47 -6.39 -3.99
N ASP A 32 29.17 -5.99 -2.76
CA ASP A 32 29.62 -6.67 -1.55
C ASP A 32 28.96 -8.04 -1.40
N GLN A 33 27.67 -8.13 -1.73
CA GLN A 33 26.93 -9.40 -1.69
C GLN A 33 26.90 -10.12 -3.05
N GLY A 34 27.34 -9.46 -4.12
CA GLY A 34 27.24 -9.97 -5.50
C GLY A 34 25.81 -10.01 -6.03
N PHE A 35 24.96 -9.09 -5.57
CA PHE A 35 23.54 -9.04 -5.92
C PHE A 35 23.19 -7.86 -6.83
N ILE A 36 22.08 -8.03 -7.53
CA ILE A 36 21.40 -6.95 -8.25
C ILE A 36 20.12 -6.61 -7.50
N ARG A 37 19.89 -5.31 -7.27
CA ARG A 37 18.71 -4.80 -6.59
C ARG A 37 17.91 -3.91 -7.54
N ASP A 38 16.83 -4.45 -8.08
CA ASP A 38 15.94 -3.68 -8.96
C ASP A 38 14.88 -2.93 -8.16
N VAL A 39 14.74 -1.64 -8.45
CA VAL A 39 13.69 -0.75 -7.94
C VAL A 39 12.79 -0.34 -9.10
N ASN A 40 11.47 -0.44 -8.93
CA ASN A 40 10.49 -0.17 -9.99
C ASN A 40 9.71 1.11 -9.72
N PHE A 41 9.76 2.05 -10.67
CA PHE A 41 8.87 3.21 -10.71
C PHE A 41 7.82 2.99 -11.81
N ASN A 42 6.56 2.80 -11.44
CA ASN A 42 5.47 2.54 -12.40
C ASN A 42 4.38 3.61 -12.27
N LYS A 43 4.12 4.36 -13.34
CA LYS A 43 3.11 5.41 -13.41
C LYS A 43 1.68 4.87 -13.51
N GLN A 44 1.51 3.57 -13.76
CA GLN A 44 0.22 2.91 -13.95
C GLN A 44 -0.18 2.08 -12.74
N SER A 45 -1.48 1.99 -12.51
CA SER A 45 -2.07 1.07 -11.54
C SER A 45 -2.61 -0.17 -12.26
N TYR A 46 -2.53 -1.32 -11.59
CA TYR A 46 -3.09 -2.54 -12.15
C TYR A 46 -4.61 -2.52 -11.92
N ASP A 47 -5.37 -2.41 -13.00
CA ASP A 47 -6.80 -2.57 -13.00
C ASP A 47 -7.12 -4.08 -12.98
N ASN A 48 -7.73 -4.54 -11.89
CA ASN A 48 -8.06 -5.95 -11.73
C ASN A 48 -9.26 -6.36 -12.58
N ASP A 49 -10.19 -5.44 -12.85
CA ASP A 49 -11.39 -5.70 -13.67
C ASP A 49 -11.01 -5.86 -15.14
N ALA A 50 -10.13 -4.99 -15.63
CA ALA A 50 -9.59 -5.07 -16.99
C ALA A 50 -8.36 -5.99 -17.10
N SER A 51 -7.87 -6.54 -15.98
CA SER A 51 -6.67 -7.38 -15.87
C SER A 51 -5.46 -6.80 -16.60
N LYS A 52 -5.32 -5.46 -16.57
CA LYS A 52 -4.27 -4.73 -17.29
C LYS A 52 -3.84 -3.49 -16.49
N PHE A 53 -2.65 -2.99 -16.79
CA PHE A 53 -2.24 -1.69 -16.27
C PHE A 53 -3.01 -0.57 -16.98
N VAL A 54 -3.51 0.38 -16.20
CA VAL A 54 -4.21 1.58 -16.67
C VAL A 54 -3.51 2.81 -16.10
N ASP A 55 -3.58 3.92 -16.85
CA ASP A 55 -2.98 5.18 -16.43
C ASP A 55 -3.66 5.68 -15.16
N ASP A 56 -2.83 6.03 -14.17
CA ASP A 56 -3.25 6.50 -12.86
C ASP A 56 -2.57 7.87 -12.62
N PRO A 57 -3.31 8.98 -12.79
CA PRO A 57 -2.74 10.32 -12.66
C PRO A 57 -2.09 10.58 -11.31
N GLU A 58 -2.70 10.11 -10.21
CA GLU A 58 -2.14 10.30 -8.86
C GLU A 58 -0.82 9.52 -8.70
N LYS A 59 -0.77 8.31 -9.25
CA LYS A 59 0.46 7.51 -9.22
C LYS A 59 1.53 8.10 -10.12
N ALA A 60 1.17 8.61 -11.29
CA ALA A 60 2.09 9.29 -12.19
C ALA A 60 2.72 10.52 -11.51
N GLU A 61 1.92 11.35 -10.83
CA GLU A 61 2.42 12.50 -10.07
C GLU A 61 3.33 12.07 -8.91
N LYS A 62 2.97 11.01 -8.18
CA LYS A 62 3.82 10.47 -7.10
C LYS A 62 5.16 9.99 -7.63
N VAL A 63 5.16 9.25 -8.74
CA VAL A 63 6.39 8.76 -9.38
C VAL A 63 7.25 9.92 -9.86
N GLU A 64 6.65 10.94 -10.49
CA GLU A 64 7.38 12.14 -10.93
C GLU A 64 8.02 12.86 -9.73
N LYS A 65 7.28 12.99 -8.63
CA LYS A 65 7.81 13.55 -7.39
C LYS A 65 8.97 12.72 -6.84
N TRP A 66 8.91 11.39 -6.88
CA TRP A 66 10.04 10.55 -6.48
C TRP A 66 11.28 10.77 -7.36
N CYS A 67 11.10 10.89 -8.67
CA CYS A 67 12.20 11.18 -9.59
C CYS A 67 12.89 12.50 -9.21
N GLN A 68 12.09 13.53 -8.92
CA GLN A 68 12.60 14.83 -8.49
C GLN A 68 13.24 14.79 -7.09
N ASP A 69 12.63 14.10 -6.14
CA ASP A 69 13.09 14.05 -4.76
C ASP A 69 14.44 13.30 -4.66
N TYR A 70 14.54 12.13 -5.30
CA TYR A 70 15.71 11.26 -5.20
C TYR A 70 16.80 11.56 -6.23
N PHE A 71 16.44 11.93 -7.46
CA PHE A 71 17.41 12.08 -8.55
C PHE A 71 17.51 13.50 -9.10
N LYS A 72 16.59 14.42 -8.72
CA LYS A 72 16.47 15.78 -9.28
C LYS A 72 16.25 15.76 -10.80
N LEU A 73 15.57 14.73 -11.27
CA LEU A 73 15.29 14.47 -12.68
C LEU A 73 13.81 14.18 -12.88
N THR A 74 13.35 14.32 -14.11
CA THR A 74 12.03 13.87 -14.54
C THR A 74 12.04 12.38 -14.84
N PHE A 75 10.88 11.73 -14.82
CA PHE A 75 10.78 10.28 -15.08
C PHE A 75 11.50 9.86 -16.37
N ASP A 76 11.31 10.59 -17.47
CA ASP A 76 11.90 10.24 -18.78
C ASP A 76 13.42 10.42 -18.85
N LYS A 77 14.02 11.06 -17.84
CA LYS A 77 15.45 11.36 -17.77
C LYS A 77 16.19 10.53 -16.72
N LEU A 78 15.56 9.53 -16.12
CA LEU A 78 16.19 8.72 -15.07
C LEU A 78 17.49 8.03 -15.51
N SER A 79 17.67 7.75 -16.81
CA SER A 79 18.94 7.23 -17.33
C SER A 79 20.13 8.16 -17.12
N GLU A 80 19.92 9.47 -16.94
CA GLU A 80 20.96 10.44 -16.57
C GLU A 80 21.45 10.26 -15.12
N ALA A 81 20.74 9.47 -14.30
CA ALA A 81 21.14 9.16 -12.93
C ALA A 81 22.10 7.98 -12.81
N ILE A 82 22.45 7.28 -13.90
CA ILE A 82 23.41 6.17 -13.87
C ILE A 82 24.74 6.66 -13.27
N GLY A 83 25.28 5.89 -12.33
CA GLY A 83 26.44 6.24 -11.51
C GLY A 83 26.11 6.92 -10.17
N GLN A 84 24.86 7.35 -9.94
CA GLN A 84 24.45 7.85 -8.63
C GLN A 84 24.34 6.70 -7.62
N LYS A 85 24.70 6.98 -6.37
CA LYS A 85 24.59 6.04 -5.26
C LYS A 85 23.37 6.34 -4.40
N LYS A 86 22.67 5.29 -3.96
CA LYS A 86 21.48 5.37 -3.10
C LYS A 86 21.42 4.24 -2.09
N ASP A 87 20.75 4.51 -0.97
CA ASP A 87 20.33 3.48 -0.04
C ASP A 87 19.06 2.80 -0.55
N ILE A 88 19.05 1.47 -0.51
CA ILE A 88 17.98 0.63 -1.01
C ILE A 88 17.36 -0.16 0.14
N TYR A 89 16.05 0.00 0.32
CA TYR A 89 15.25 -0.78 1.26
C TYR A 89 14.85 -2.10 0.58
N VAL A 90 15.36 -3.21 1.13
CA VAL A 90 15.17 -4.57 0.59
C VAL A 90 14.02 -5.25 1.34
N TYR A 91 12.98 -5.65 0.62
CA TYR A 91 11.83 -6.39 1.15
C TYR A 91 11.75 -7.79 0.56
N ASP A 92 10.97 -8.64 1.21
CA ASP A 92 10.58 -9.94 0.67
C ASP A 92 9.75 -9.77 -0.62
N GLY A 93 10.41 -9.90 -1.77
CA GLY A 93 9.81 -9.87 -3.12
C GLY A 93 9.96 -8.56 -3.91
N PHE A 94 10.50 -7.48 -3.33
CA PHE A 94 10.77 -6.22 -4.06
C PHE A 94 11.77 -5.31 -3.31
N ASN A 95 12.32 -4.30 -4.00
CA ASN A 95 13.16 -3.26 -3.40
C ASN A 95 12.55 -1.87 -3.60
N SER A 96 12.91 -0.92 -2.74
CA SER A 96 12.45 0.47 -2.79
C SER A 96 13.55 1.46 -2.45
N LEU A 97 13.43 2.70 -2.93
CA LEU A 97 14.29 3.83 -2.54
C LEU A 97 13.85 4.50 -1.24
N PHE A 98 12.75 4.04 -0.66
CA PHE A 98 12.18 4.56 0.57
C PHE A 98 11.55 3.47 1.41
N GLU A 99 11.41 3.76 2.69
CA GLU A 99 10.70 2.88 3.60
C GLU A 99 9.22 2.79 3.20
N VAL A 100 8.77 1.57 2.91
CA VAL A 100 7.38 1.27 2.63
C VAL A 100 6.76 0.91 3.96
N ALA A 101 5.91 1.79 4.47
CA ALA A 101 5.15 1.54 5.68
C ALA A 101 4.35 0.23 5.52
N GLN A 102 4.66 -0.75 6.36
CA GLN A 102 4.02 -2.05 6.33
C GLN A 102 2.80 -2.03 7.22
N VAL A 103 1.69 -2.49 6.67
CA VAL A 103 0.53 -2.76 7.51
C VAL A 103 0.75 -4.10 8.21
N ASP A 104 0.90 -4.04 9.53
CA ASP A 104 1.02 -5.17 10.42
C ASP A 104 -0.27 -5.99 10.52
N LYS A 105 -0.12 -7.23 11.00
CA LYS A 105 -1.27 -8.05 11.40
C LYS A 105 -1.49 -7.87 12.90
N PHE A 106 -2.76 -7.87 13.28
CA PHE A 106 -3.13 -7.94 14.70
C PHE A 106 -2.54 -9.23 15.33
N PRO A 107 -1.80 -9.11 16.43
CA PRO A 107 -1.30 -10.28 17.15
C PRO A 107 -2.46 -11.02 17.81
N LYS A 108 -2.28 -12.32 18.06
CA LYS A 108 -3.32 -13.15 18.66
C LYS A 108 -3.59 -12.78 20.11
N GLU A 109 -2.57 -12.30 20.83
CA GLU A 109 -2.72 -11.87 22.23
C GLU A 109 -3.66 -10.66 22.39
N TRP A 110 -3.87 -9.88 21.32
CA TRP A 110 -4.75 -8.71 21.37
C TRP A 110 -6.22 -9.06 21.19
N VAL A 111 -6.57 -10.30 20.85
CA VAL A 111 -7.96 -10.70 20.63
C VAL A 111 -8.79 -10.44 21.90
N GLY A 112 -9.89 -9.71 21.74
CA GLY A 112 -10.79 -9.27 22.80
C GLY A 112 -10.42 -7.92 23.42
N GLN A 113 -9.26 -7.35 23.08
CA GLN A 113 -8.85 -6.02 23.53
C GLN A 113 -9.49 -4.92 22.67
N ILE A 114 -9.67 -3.75 23.29
CA ILE A 114 -10.19 -2.54 22.63
C ILE A 114 -9.14 -1.44 22.77
N PHE A 115 -8.72 -0.89 21.65
CA PHE A 115 -7.77 0.21 21.58
C PHE A 115 -8.48 1.47 21.13
N THR A 116 -8.10 2.61 21.70
CA THR A 116 -8.48 3.92 21.16
C THR A 116 -7.30 4.43 20.34
N THR A 117 -7.56 4.81 19.09
CA THR A 117 -6.52 5.31 18.17
C THR A 117 -7.14 6.34 17.22
N THR A 118 -6.30 7.06 16.51
CA THR A 118 -6.68 8.06 15.53
C THR A 118 -6.52 7.48 14.13
N VAL A 119 -7.47 7.77 13.22
CA VAL A 119 -7.39 7.30 11.83
C VAL A 119 -6.30 8.06 11.07
N ASP A 120 -5.34 7.33 10.52
CA ASP A 120 -4.23 7.87 9.72
C ASP A 120 -4.63 8.09 8.26
N SER A 121 -5.37 7.14 7.66
CA SER A 121 -5.82 7.28 6.26
C SER A 121 -7.01 6.37 5.93
N VAL A 122 -7.79 6.76 4.90
CA VAL A 122 -8.89 5.96 4.35
C VAL A 122 -8.81 5.91 2.82
N GLU A 123 -8.72 4.72 2.25
CA GLU A 123 -8.54 4.53 0.81
C GLU A 123 -9.43 3.40 0.24
N ASP A 124 -9.84 3.56 -1.02
CA ASP A 124 -10.41 2.45 -1.79
C ASP A 124 -9.29 1.88 -2.67
N THR A 125 -8.95 0.62 -2.46
CA THR A 125 -7.86 -0.02 -3.20
C THR A 125 -8.34 -0.69 -4.49
N GLY A 126 -9.60 -0.48 -4.89
CA GLY A 126 -10.25 -1.20 -5.99
C GLY A 126 -10.64 -2.65 -5.65
N GLN A 127 -10.36 -3.11 -4.42
CA GLN A 127 -10.72 -4.45 -3.93
C GLN A 127 -11.32 -4.43 -2.52
N ARG A 128 -11.03 -3.37 -1.75
CA ARG A 128 -11.46 -3.17 -0.38
C ARG A 128 -11.38 -1.69 -0.01
N ILE A 129 -12.17 -1.28 0.96
CA ILE A 129 -11.92 -0.05 1.71
C ILE A 129 -10.91 -0.39 2.81
N SER A 130 -9.79 0.34 2.86
CA SER A 130 -8.76 0.23 3.91
C SER A 130 -8.78 1.46 4.79
N ILE A 131 -8.92 1.25 6.10
CA ILE A 131 -8.84 2.29 7.12
C ILE A 131 -7.62 1.98 7.96
N LYS A 132 -6.59 2.84 7.88
CA LYS A 132 -5.30 2.66 8.54
C LYS A 132 -5.21 3.53 9.79
N TYR A 133 -4.52 3.01 10.80
CA TYR A 133 -4.29 3.67 12.08
C TYR A 133 -3.09 3.02 12.78
N THR A 134 -2.48 3.73 13.72
CA THR A 134 -1.30 3.26 14.45
C THR A 134 -1.66 2.85 15.89
N ILE A 135 -1.27 1.65 16.32
CA ILE A 135 -1.42 1.16 17.71
C ILE A 135 -0.08 0.55 18.14
N GLU A 136 0.47 0.99 19.27
CA GLU A 136 1.78 0.53 19.78
C GLU A 136 2.88 0.57 18.69
N ASP A 137 2.98 1.70 17.99
CA ASP A 137 3.95 1.95 16.89
C ASP A 137 3.81 1.00 15.68
N LYS A 138 2.71 0.25 15.60
CA LYS A 138 2.39 -0.63 14.47
C LYS A 138 1.28 -0.01 13.62
N LEU A 139 1.56 0.17 12.33
CA LEU A 139 0.56 0.57 11.36
C LEU A 139 -0.37 -0.62 11.10
N LEU A 140 -1.63 -0.50 11.47
CA LEU A 140 -2.65 -1.54 11.33
C LEU A 140 -3.76 -1.06 10.41
N GLU A 141 -4.60 -1.99 9.94
CA GLU A 141 -5.74 -1.63 9.12
C GLU A 141 -7.01 -2.44 9.45
N THR A 142 -8.15 -1.76 9.40
CA THR A 142 -9.48 -2.39 9.27
C THR A 142 -9.85 -2.45 7.80
N LYS A 143 -10.24 -3.64 7.33
CA LYS A 143 -10.60 -3.89 5.93
C LYS A 143 -12.10 -4.11 5.79
N LEU A 144 -12.72 -3.41 4.84
CA LEU A 144 -14.01 -3.79 4.30
C LEU A 144 -13.79 -4.41 2.92
N GLN A 145 -13.49 -5.72 2.91
CA GLN A 145 -13.22 -6.49 1.71
C GLN A 145 -14.49 -6.65 0.87
N TYR A 146 -14.41 -6.34 -0.42
CA TYR A 146 -15.49 -6.56 -1.36
C TYR A 146 -15.08 -7.33 -2.62
N SER A 147 -13.80 -7.66 -2.81
CA SER A 147 -13.38 -8.65 -3.82
C SER A 147 -13.31 -10.07 -3.23
N ASP A 148 -13.50 -11.04 -4.11
CA ASP A 148 -13.40 -12.47 -3.83
C ASP A 148 -12.20 -13.07 -4.55
N TYR A 149 -11.43 -13.92 -3.86
CA TYR A 149 -10.33 -14.64 -4.48
C TYR A 149 -10.85 -15.90 -5.19
N VAL A 150 -10.57 -16.01 -6.48
CA VAL A 150 -10.95 -17.16 -7.30
C VAL A 150 -9.72 -18.06 -7.44
N GLU A 151 -9.66 -19.11 -6.61
CA GLU A 151 -8.53 -20.05 -6.52
C GLU A 151 -8.11 -20.64 -7.88
N SER A 152 -9.06 -20.96 -8.76
CA SER A 152 -8.78 -21.53 -10.08
C SER A 152 -8.00 -20.58 -10.99
N LEU A 153 -8.22 -19.28 -10.85
CA LEU A 153 -7.55 -18.22 -11.61
C LEU A 153 -6.40 -17.58 -10.81
N LYS A 154 -6.27 -17.93 -9.53
CA LYS A 154 -5.33 -17.33 -8.59
C LYS A 154 -5.40 -15.80 -8.53
N GLN A 155 -6.59 -15.24 -8.76
CA GLN A 155 -6.81 -13.81 -8.93
C GLN A 155 -8.01 -13.33 -8.11
N TRP A 156 -7.96 -12.06 -7.70
CA TRP A 156 -9.06 -11.38 -7.03
C TRP A 156 -10.01 -10.74 -8.04
N PHE A 157 -11.31 -10.91 -7.82
CA PHE A 157 -12.35 -10.30 -8.64
C PHE A 157 -13.27 -9.47 -7.76
N VAL A 158 -13.56 -8.24 -8.20
CA VAL A 158 -14.51 -7.37 -7.51
C VAL A 158 -15.89 -7.98 -7.62
N ASN A 159 -16.58 -8.08 -6.49
CA ASN A 159 -17.98 -8.51 -6.45
C ASN A 159 -18.85 -7.24 -6.31
N PRO A 160 -19.57 -6.82 -7.37
CA PRO A 160 -20.32 -5.56 -7.35
C PRO A 160 -21.35 -5.50 -6.21
N GLN A 161 -22.04 -6.61 -5.93
CA GLN A 161 -23.02 -6.68 -4.85
C GLN A 161 -22.36 -6.56 -3.46
N LYS A 162 -21.15 -7.11 -3.28
CA LYS A 162 -20.40 -6.90 -2.04
C LYS A 162 -19.87 -5.47 -1.95
N LYS A 163 -19.45 -4.88 -3.07
CA LYS A 163 -18.96 -3.50 -3.12
C LYS A 163 -20.03 -2.55 -2.61
N GLU A 164 -21.22 -2.57 -3.20
CA GLU A 164 -22.35 -1.75 -2.74
C GLU A 164 -22.64 -1.95 -1.24
N LYS A 165 -22.66 -3.20 -0.76
CA LYS A 165 -22.88 -3.51 0.66
C LYS A 165 -21.77 -2.98 1.57
N GLN A 166 -20.51 -3.02 1.17
CA GLN A 166 -19.42 -2.51 2.01
C GLN A 166 -19.41 -0.98 2.06
N PHE A 167 -19.75 -0.31 0.95
CA PHE A 167 -19.92 1.15 0.94
C PHE A 167 -21.11 1.58 1.81
N ALA A 168 -22.26 0.90 1.72
CA ALA A 168 -23.39 1.15 2.61
C ALA A 168 -23.04 0.89 4.09
N LYS A 169 -22.28 -0.18 4.39
CA LYS A 169 -21.79 -0.45 5.74
C LYS A 169 -20.81 0.61 6.24
N PHE A 170 -19.97 1.16 5.37
CA PHE A 170 -19.09 2.26 5.70
C PHE A 170 -19.92 3.47 6.15
N GLU A 171 -20.90 3.85 5.34
CA GLU A 171 -21.79 4.98 5.64
C GLU A 171 -22.59 4.75 6.93
N GLU A 172 -23.18 3.56 7.11
CA GLU A 172 -23.94 3.22 8.34
C GLU A 172 -23.07 3.26 9.60
N ARG A 173 -21.80 2.85 9.47
CA ARG A 173 -20.85 2.73 10.58
C ARG A 173 -20.24 4.07 10.96
N TYR A 174 -19.92 4.93 10.00
CA TYR A 174 -19.20 6.18 10.23
C TYR A 174 -20.08 7.43 10.11
N GLY A 175 -21.32 7.28 9.62
CA GLY A 175 -22.26 8.38 9.46
C GLY A 175 -21.90 9.35 8.32
N ILE A 176 -20.97 8.97 7.45
CA ILE A 176 -20.52 9.77 6.31
C ILE A 176 -20.44 8.88 5.05
N PRO A 177 -20.84 9.38 3.87
CA PRO A 177 -20.65 8.65 2.63
C PRO A 177 -19.15 8.48 2.35
N PHE A 178 -18.78 7.43 1.60
CA PHE A 178 -17.37 7.15 1.30
C PHE A 178 -16.68 8.29 0.52
N GLU A 179 -17.42 9.05 -0.26
CA GLU A 179 -16.92 10.23 -0.98
C GLU A 179 -16.37 11.30 -0.02
N GLU A 180 -16.85 11.32 1.22
CA GLU A 180 -16.38 12.21 2.28
C GLU A 180 -15.40 11.53 3.25
N LYS A 181 -14.81 10.39 2.87
CA LYS A 181 -13.91 9.59 3.71
C LYS A 181 -12.80 10.40 4.39
N ASP A 182 -12.34 11.50 3.79
CA ASP A 182 -11.28 12.33 4.36
C ASP A 182 -11.71 13.00 5.68
N LYS A 183 -13.01 13.16 5.94
CA LYS A 183 -13.53 13.64 7.24
C LYS A 183 -13.29 12.65 8.38
N LEU A 184 -13.02 11.38 8.06
CA LEU A 184 -12.68 10.34 9.02
C LEU A 184 -11.22 10.44 9.48
N VAL A 185 -10.33 10.97 8.63
CA VAL A 185 -8.91 11.11 8.95
C VAL A 185 -8.73 12.09 10.11
N GLY A 186 -7.90 11.72 11.09
CA GLY A 186 -7.71 12.51 12.31
C GLY A 186 -8.81 12.35 13.36
N LYS A 187 -9.83 11.52 13.13
CA LYS A 187 -10.84 11.20 14.15
C LYS A 187 -10.40 10.04 15.02
N ASP A 188 -10.75 10.13 16.30
CA ASP A 188 -10.56 9.04 17.24
C ASP A 188 -11.63 7.95 17.05
N VAL A 189 -11.15 6.70 17.00
CA VAL A 189 -11.93 5.48 16.83
C VAL A 189 -11.57 4.46 17.90
N MET A 190 -12.54 3.63 18.26
CA MET A 190 -12.31 2.45 19.09
C MET A 190 -12.22 1.21 18.22
N VAL A 191 -11.08 0.52 18.26
CA VAL A 191 -10.79 -0.70 17.50
C VAL A 191 -10.84 -1.89 18.45
N GLU A 192 -11.81 -2.78 18.26
CA GLU A 192 -11.86 -4.07 18.96
C GLU A 192 -11.21 -5.15 18.11
N VAL A 193 -10.23 -5.87 18.66
CA VAL A 193 -9.58 -6.96 17.93
C VAL A 193 -10.41 -8.24 18.07
N LYS A 194 -10.91 -8.77 16.96
CA LYS A 194 -11.76 -9.97 16.89
C LYS A 194 -11.09 -11.09 16.10
N LEU A 195 -11.61 -12.31 16.22
CA LEU A 195 -11.16 -13.46 15.43
C LEU A 195 -12.15 -13.76 14.29
N ALA A 196 -11.69 -13.62 13.05
CA ALA A 196 -12.38 -14.16 11.89
C ALA A 196 -12.06 -15.65 11.74
N PHE A 197 -13.10 -16.46 11.45
CA PHE A 197 -12.97 -17.91 11.27
C PHE A 197 -12.25 -18.63 12.43
N LYS A 198 -12.34 -18.07 13.65
CA LYS A 198 -11.60 -18.54 14.84
C LYS A 198 -10.07 -18.61 14.67
N LYS A 199 -9.51 -18.00 13.62
CA LYS A 199 -8.10 -18.18 13.23
C LYS A 199 -7.36 -16.87 12.94
N TYR A 200 -8.02 -15.89 12.34
CA TYR A 200 -7.39 -14.68 11.82
C TYR A 200 -7.81 -13.45 12.62
N PRO A 201 -6.92 -12.87 13.44
CA PRO A 201 -7.20 -11.62 14.15
C PRO A 201 -7.45 -10.46 13.16
N TYR A 202 -8.43 -9.61 13.46
CA TYR A 202 -8.72 -8.39 12.71
C TYR A 202 -9.27 -7.31 13.63
N GLY A 203 -8.98 -6.05 13.33
CA GLY A 203 -9.56 -4.91 14.03
C GLY A 203 -10.93 -4.56 13.47
N GLU A 204 -11.96 -4.55 14.32
CA GLU A 204 -13.26 -3.98 14.03
C GLU A 204 -13.38 -2.62 14.70
N ILE A 205 -13.49 -1.56 13.88
CA ILE A 205 -13.84 -0.24 14.41
C ILE A 205 -15.30 -0.27 14.86
N LYS A 206 -15.53 0.01 16.14
CA LYS A 206 -16.86 0.21 16.71
C LYS A 206 -17.48 1.46 16.12
N LYS A 207 -18.82 1.45 15.99
CA LYS A 207 -19.58 2.63 15.55
C LYS A 207 -19.16 3.83 16.41
N PRO A 208 -18.49 4.84 15.82
CA PRO A 208 -18.02 5.98 16.57
C PRO A 208 -19.21 6.84 16.99
N ASN A 209 -19.15 7.39 18.20
CA ASN A 209 -20.19 8.27 18.71
C ASN A 209 -19.78 9.74 18.50
N TRP A 210 -19.53 10.10 17.24
CA TRP A 210 -19.27 11.48 16.89
C TRP A 210 -20.61 12.21 16.85
N LYS A 211 -20.82 13.07 17.84
CA LYS A 211 -21.93 14.01 17.85
C LYS A 211 -21.71 15.11 16.82
#